data_AF-A0A962P8W8-F1
#
_entry.id   AF-A0A962P8W8-F1
#
_cell.length_a   1.000
_cell.length_b   1.000
_cell.length_c   1.000
_cell.angle_alpha   90.00
_cell.angle_beta   90.00
_cell.angle_gamma   90.00
#
_symmetry.space_group_name_H-M   'P 1'
#
loop_
_entity.id
_entity.type
_entity.pdbx_description
1 polymer ?
#
loop_
_entity_poly.entity_id
_entity_poly.type
_entity_poly.pdbx_seq_one_letter_code
_entity_poly.pdbx_strand_id
1 'polypeptide(L)'
;MIRRGFYTDPNYRELPADLANALRHSAEMLELWESLTPIGRNEFICWVESAKQEKTRDKRINRAIAELLEGKKRPCCWPGCIHRTDKKSGKWQQEVLINKQK
;
A
#
# COMPACT_ATOMS: atom_id res chain seq x y z
N MET A 1 -2.53 -14.78 15.31
CA MET A 1 -2.56 -13.63 16.24
C MET A 1 -1.87 -12.45 15.58
N ILE A 2 -2.62 -11.43 15.13
CA ILE A 2 -2.02 -10.19 14.64
C ILE A 2 -1.50 -9.44 15.87
N ARG A 3 -0.19 -9.54 16.15
CA ARG A 3 0.44 -8.74 17.20
C ARG A 3 0.27 -7.27 16.82
N ARG A 4 -0.64 -6.58 17.51
CA ARG A 4 -0.68 -5.11 17.59
C ARG A 4 0.63 -4.65 18.24
N GLY A 5 1.64 -4.44 17.42
CA GLY A 5 2.85 -3.72 17.81
C GLY A 5 2.70 -2.29 17.36
N PHE A 6 2.61 -1.37 18.31
CA PHE A 6 2.84 0.05 18.09
C PHE A 6 4.27 0.23 17.56
N TYR A 7 4.42 0.31 16.23
CA TYR A 7 5.65 0.73 15.59
C TYR A 7 5.38 2.09 14.94
N THR A 8 5.86 3.17 15.56
CA THR A 8 6.02 4.47 14.90
C THR A 8 7.26 4.43 14.01
N ASP A 9 7.36 3.42 13.13
CA ASP A 9 8.34 3.42 12.06
C ASP A 9 7.74 4.27 10.93
N PRO A 10 8.32 5.45 10.60
CA PRO A 10 7.79 6.29 9.53
C PRO A 10 7.77 5.58 8.17
N ASN A 11 8.47 4.45 8.06
CA ASN A 11 8.61 3.66 6.84
C ASN A 11 7.51 2.61 6.67
N TYR A 12 6.82 2.21 7.75
CA TYR A 12 5.82 1.14 7.72
C TYR A 12 4.42 1.69 8.03
N ARG A 13 3.49 1.52 7.07
CA ARG A 13 2.11 1.95 7.26
C ARG A 13 1.26 0.81 7.80
N GLU A 14 0.35 1.17 8.70
CA GLU A 14 -0.66 0.23 9.17
C GLU A 14 -1.58 -0.17 8.02
N LEU A 15 -1.99 -1.44 8.00
CA LEU A 15 -2.90 -1.97 6.99
C LEU A 15 -4.30 -1.36 7.19
N PRO A 16 -4.83 -0.60 6.21
CA PRO A 16 -6.16 -0.01 6.34
C PRO A 16 -7.26 -1.08 6.41
N ALA A 17 -8.32 -0.80 7.18
CA ALA A 17 -9.36 -1.79 7.48
C ALA A 17 -10.09 -2.32 6.25
N ASP A 18 -10.35 -1.47 5.27
CA ASP A 18 -10.99 -1.82 3.99
C ASP A 18 -10.11 -2.72 3.11
N LEU A 19 -8.81 -2.43 3.02
CA LEU A 19 -7.86 -3.31 2.34
C LEU A 19 -7.72 -4.64 3.10
N ALA A 20 -7.66 -4.60 4.44
CA ALA A 20 -7.61 -5.81 5.26
C ALA A 20 -8.86 -6.69 5.05
N ASN A 21 -10.04 -6.07 4.98
CA ASN A 21 -11.28 -6.78 4.70
C ASN A 21 -11.22 -7.43 3.32
N ALA A 22 -10.82 -6.69 2.29
CA ALA A 22 -10.70 -7.22 0.93
C ALA A 22 -9.75 -8.43 0.85
N LEU A 23 -8.60 -8.38 1.52
CA LEU A 23 -7.64 -9.49 1.57
C LEU A 23 -8.20 -10.72 2.30
N ARG A 24 -8.97 -10.53 3.38
CA ARG A 24 -9.54 -11.63 4.18
C ARG A 24 -10.63 -12.43 3.46
N HIS A 25 -11.15 -11.97 2.33
CA HIS A 25 -12.16 -12.71 1.58
C HIS A 25 -11.61 -13.97 0.91
N SER A 26 -10.28 -14.11 0.78
CA SER A 26 -9.64 -15.29 0.20
C SER A 26 -8.38 -15.66 0.98
N ALA A 27 -8.26 -16.93 1.36
CA ALA A 27 -7.06 -17.45 2.02
C ALA A 27 -5.82 -17.34 1.13
N GLU A 28 -5.97 -17.60 -0.17
CA GLU A 28 -4.91 -17.42 -1.16
C GLU A 28 -4.43 -15.95 -1.22
N MET A 29 -5.35 -14.99 -1.11
CA MET A 29 -4.97 -13.56 -1.11
C MET A 29 -4.16 -13.18 0.12
N LEU A 30 -4.50 -13.74 1.28
CA LEU A 30 -3.71 -13.54 2.50
C LEU A 30 -2.31 -14.14 2.36
N GLU A 31 -2.18 -15.34 1.81
CA GLU A 31 -0.87 -15.97 1.58
C GLU A 31 -0.01 -15.14 0.61
N LEU A 32 -0.59 -14.69 -0.51
CA LEU A 32 0.10 -13.82 -1.46
C LEU A 32 0.53 -12.51 -0.82
N TRP A 33 -0.33 -11.89 -0.02
CA TRP A 33 -0.02 -10.67 0.72
C TRP A 33 1.11 -10.88 1.74
N GLU A 34 1.06 -11.97 2.50
CA GLU A 34 2.07 -12.32 3.49
C GLU A 34 3.42 -12.69 2.83
N SER A 35 3.40 -13.23 1.61
CA SER A 35 4.61 -13.49 0.81
C SER A 35 5.33 -12.22 0.36
N LEU A 36 4.67 -11.06 0.38
CA LEU A 36 5.31 -9.79 0.04
C LEU A 36 6.31 -9.39 1.11
N THR A 37 7.41 -8.77 0.67
CA THR A 37 8.33 -8.08 1.57
C THR A 37 7.61 -6.94 2.30
N PRO A 38 8.08 -6.52 3.49
CA PRO A 38 7.50 -5.38 4.20
C PRO A 38 7.39 -4.12 3.32
N ILE A 39 8.41 -3.88 2.51
CA ILE A 39 8.44 -2.77 1.53
C ILE A 39 7.33 -2.95 0.48
N GLY A 40 7.16 -4.15 -0.08
CA GLY A 40 6.10 -4.43 -1.06
C GLY A 40 4.69 -4.17 -0.50
N ARG A 41 4.43 -4.59 0.75
CA ARG A 41 3.16 -4.30 1.43
C ARG A 41 2.95 -2.80 1.60
N ASN A 42 3.98 -2.08 2.04
CA ASN A 42 3.94 -0.62 2.18
C ASN A 42 3.63 0.08 0.86
N GLU A 43 4.18 -0.38 -0.27
CA GLU A 43 3.87 0.19 -1.58
C GLU A 43 2.38 0.12 -1.90
N PHE A 44 1.74 -1.05 -1.71
CA PHE A 44 0.30 -1.19 -1.91
C PHE A 44 -0.51 -0.32 -0.95
N ILE A 45 -0.13 -0.26 0.33
CA ILE A 45 -0.80 0.56 1.34
C ILE A 45 -0.71 2.05 0.98
N CYS A 46 0.50 2.59 0.77
CA CYS A 46 0.70 3.99 0.38
C CYS A 46 -0.05 4.33 -0.91
N TRP A 47 -0.08 3.40 -1.86
CA TRP A 47 -0.79 3.60 -3.12
C TRP A 47 -2.30 3.67 -2.92
N VAL A 48 -2.91 2.77 -2.16
CA VAL A 48 -4.35 2.82 -1.85
C VAL A 48 -4.69 4.11 -1.07
N GLU A 49 -3.89 4.48 -0.09
CA GLU A 49 -4.12 5.66 0.74
C GLU A 49 -3.86 7.00 0.06
N SER A 50 -3.07 7.03 -1.02
CA SER A 50 -2.91 8.25 -1.81
C SER A 50 -4.16 8.63 -2.62
N ALA A 51 -5.20 7.78 -2.65
CA ALA A 51 -6.47 8.11 -3.28
C ALA A 51 -7.28 9.08 -2.42
N LYS A 52 -7.56 10.28 -2.95
CA LYS A 52 -8.37 11.31 -2.26
C LYS A 52 -9.88 11.04 -2.31
N GLN A 53 -10.34 10.31 -3.33
CA GLN A 53 -11.75 9.99 -3.53
C GLN A 53 -11.99 8.51 -3.21
N GLU A 54 -13.08 8.23 -2.49
CA GLU A 54 -13.50 6.87 -2.11
C GLU A 54 -13.64 5.95 -3.34
N LYS A 55 -14.34 6.39 -4.39
CA LYS A 55 -14.46 5.65 -5.65
C LYS A 55 -13.10 5.26 -6.27
N THR A 56 -12.08 6.09 -6.10
CA THR A 56 -10.73 5.77 -6.59
C THR A 56 -10.05 4.78 -5.66
N ARG A 57 -10.24 4.91 -4.35
CA ARG A 57 -9.74 3.99 -3.34
C ARG A 57 -10.27 2.57 -3.57
N ASP A 58 -11.58 2.40 -3.79
CA ASP A 58 -12.20 1.11 -4.08
C ASP A 58 -11.62 0.46 -5.35
N LYS A 59 -11.48 1.26 -6.41
CA LYS A 59 -10.85 0.80 -7.66
C LYS A 59 -9.41 0.34 -7.43
N ARG A 60 -8.64 1.03 -6.58
CA ARG A 60 -7.26 0.64 -6.25
C ARG A 60 -7.21 -0.62 -5.42
N ILE A 61 -8.15 -0.83 -4.49
CA ILE A 61 -8.26 -2.07 -3.71
C ILE A 61 -8.55 -3.25 -4.64
N ASN A 62 -9.56 -3.14 -5.50
CA ASN A 62 -9.89 -4.19 -6.47
C ASN A 62 -8.71 -4.50 -7.40
N ARG A 63 -7.99 -3.47 -7.85
CA ARG A 63 -6.80 -3.64 -8.68
C ARG A 63 -5.63 -4.24 -7.89
N ALA A 64 -5.45 -3.90 -6.61
CA ALA A 64 -4.42 -4.51 -5.78
C ALA A 64 -4.63 -6.02 -5.69
N ILE A 65 -5.87 -6.48 -5.49
CA ILE A 65 -6.22 -7.91 -5.49
C ILE A 65 -5.84 -8.56 -6.81
N ALA A 66 -6.24 -7.97 -7.95
CA ALA A 66 -5.91 -8.49 -9.27
C ALA A 66 -4.37 -8.54 -9.51
N GLU A 67 -3.65 -7.49 -9.12
CA GLU A 67 -2.20 -7.45 -9.29
C GLU A 67 -1.47 -8.47 -8.39
N LEU A 68 -1.98 -8.72 -7.18
CA LEU A 68 -1.46 -9.79 -6.31
C LEU A 68 -1.67 -11.17 -6.92
N LEU A 69 -2.86 -11.44 -7.47
CA LEU A 69 -3.18 -12.67 -8.21
C LEU A 69 -2.25 -12.87 -9.42
N GLU A 70 -1.91 -11.80 -10.11
CA GLU A 70 -0.92 -11.80 -11.20
C GLU A 70 0.54 -11.94 -10.70
N GLY A 71 0.76 -12.10 -9.39
CA GLY A 71 2.08 -12.28 -8.79
C GLY A 71 2.90 -10.98 -8.68
N LYS A 72 2.31 -9.81 -8.91
CA LYS A 72 3.01 -8.53 -8.82
C LYS A 72 3.35 -8.22 -7.37
N LYS A 73 4.60 -7.81 -7.17
CA LYS A 73 5.14 -7.45 -5.84
C LYS A 73 5.02 -5.96 -5.51
N ARG A 74 4.51 -5.16 -6.47
CA ARG A 74 4.28 -3.71 -6.32
C ARG A 74 3.11 -3.26 -7.21
N PRO A 75 2.47 -2.13 -6.89
CA PRO A 75 1.40 -1.62 -7.72
C PRO A 75 1.86 -1.21 -9.12
N CYS A 76 1.03 -1.43 -10.15
CA CYS A 76 1.33 -0.89 -11.48
C CYS A 76 1.17 0.64 -11.52
N CYS A 77 2.00 1.31 -12.33
CA CYS A 77 1.97 2.77 -12.50
C CYS A 77 2.08 3.58 -11.19
N TRP A 78 2.70 3.00 -10.16
CA TRP A 78 3.00 3.68 -8.90
C TRP A 78 4.48 4.08 -8.85
N PRO A 79 4.80 5.38 -8.69
CA PRO A 79 6.17 5.87 -8.80
C PRO A 79 7.02 5.58 -7.54
N GLY A 80 6.42 5.01 -6.48
CA GLY A 80 7.10 4.62 -5.25
C GLY A 80 6.53 5.30 -4.01
N CYS A 81 6.54 4.61 -2.86
CA CYS A 81 6.16 5.23 -1.60
C CYS A 81 7.22 6.25 -1.15
N ILE A 82 6.75 7.42 -0.70
CA ILE A 82 7.60 8.48 -0.14
C ILE A 82 8.36 8.07 1.13
N HIS A 83 7.87 7.04 1.82
CA HIS A 83 8.45 6.50 3.04
C HIS A 83 9.50 5.41 2.78
N ARG A 84 9.92 5.23 1.51
CA ARG A 84 11.04 4.34 1.19
C ARG A 84 12.36 4.92 1.70
N THR A 85 13.15 4.08 2.37
CA THR A 85 14.50 4.41 2.85
C THR A 85 15.59 3.93 1.89
N ASP A 86 15.33 2.88 1.12
CA ASP A 86 16.23 2.30 0.11
C ASP A 86 16.43 3.23 -1.09
N LYS A 87 15.40 4.02 -1.41
CA LYS A 87 15.43 4.97 -2.52
C LYS A 87 14.71 6.26 -2.15
N LYS A 88 15.44 7.37 -2.22
CA LYS A 88 14.87 8.71 -2.04
C LYS A 88 13.85 8.99 -3.15
N SER A 89 12.64 9.38 -2.75
CA SER A 89 11.61 9.86 -3.67
C SER A 89 12.05 11.14 -4.38
N GLY A 90 11.64 11.31 -5.64
CA GLY A 90 11.93 12.51 -6.41
C GLY A 90 11.22 13.75 -5.84
N LYS A 91 11.77 14.94 -6.11
CA LYS A 91 11.26 16.23 -5.60
C LYS A 91 9.75 16.44 -5.87
N TRP A 92 9.31 16.20 -7.10
CA TRP A 92 7.89 16.30 -7.47
C TRP A 92 7.00 15.31 -6.70
N GLN A 93 7.49 14.09 -6.43
CA GLN A 93 6.72 13.09 -5.67
C GLN A 93 6.50 13.55 -4.24
N GLN A 94 7.53 14.14 -3.63
CA GLN A 94 7.43 14.74 -2.30
C GLN A 94 6.43 15.89 -2.29
N GLU A 95 6.49 16.79 -3.26
CA GLU A 95 5.56 17.92 -3.35
C GLU A 95 4.11 17.47 -3.53
N VAL A 96 3.84 16.47 -4.37
CA VAL A 96 2.45 16.02 -4.63
C VAL A 96 1.89 15.14 -3.51
N LEU A 97 2.73 14.31 -2.89
CA LEU A 97 2.28 13.29 -1.93
C LEU A 97 2.45 13.71 -0.45
N ILE A 98 3.40 14.60 -0.13
CA ILE A 98 3.68 15.09 1.24
C ILE A 98 3.01 16.44 1.48
N ASN A 99 3.21 17.39 0.56
CA ASN A 99 2.60 18.71 0.67
C ASN A 99 1.16 18.64 0.15
N LYS A 100 0.25 18.14 1.01
CA LYS A 100 -1.17 18.50 0.94
C LYS A 100 -1.29 20.03 1.06
N GLN A 101 -1.09 20.76 -0.04
CA GLN A 101 -1.34 22.19 -0.07
C GLN A 101 -2.85 22.42 -0.20
N LYS A 102 -3.42 22.77 0.95
CA LYS A 102 -4.69 23.47 1.23
C LYS A 102 -5.97 22.84 0.70
#